data_AF-A0A0F8YHZ3-F1
#
_entry.id   AF-A0A0F8YHZ3-F1
#
_cell.length_a   1.000
_cell.length_b   1.000
_cell.length_c   1.000
_cell.angle_alpha   90.00
_cell.angle_beta   90.00
_cell.angle_gamma   90.00
#
_symmetry.space_group_name_H-M   'P 1'
#
loop_
_entity.id
_entity.type
_entity.pdbx_description
1 polymer ?
#
loop_
_entity_poly.entity_id
_entity_poly.type
_entity_poly.pdbx_seq_one_letter_code
_entity_poly.pdbx_strand_id
1 'polypeptide(L)'
;MKEAQEQVEKLEADLETAREETKRLVEDQRETIIDLKKQVDALTTTLSTMSEDQRQERIRKKVDEIPIPALRKFIEPLYDLATSTAKTVKFAMKEDEDEQDTEIEVVLDALVNHLRSNAAKLFREFAESSNIEREEGDDPYAEFSGDPSVEADKRARKYMDEHKDVKYSEAVKHVLDGDDKLKQAYAGFNSSHAN
;
A
#
# COMPACT_ATOMS: atom_id res chain seq x y z
N MET A 1 87.14 -18.71 36.29
CA MET A 1 86.85 -17.28 36.55
C MET A 1 86.76 -16.48 35.25
N LYS A 2 87.79 -16.48 34.37
CA LYS A 2 87.73 -15.79 33.07
C LYS A 2 86.69 -16.35 32.09
N GLU A 3 86.61 -17.66 31.91
CA GLU A 3 85.61 -18.29 31.01
C GLU A 3 84.15 -18.03 31.44
N ALA A 4 83.91 -17.94 32.76
CA ALA A 4 82.59 -17.60 33.29
C ALA A 4 82.23 -16.13 33.04
N GLN A 5 83.23 -15.22 33.04
CA GLN A 5 83.02 -13.81 32.66
C GLN A 5 82.72 -13.66 31.17
N GLU A 6 83.46 -14.35 30.29
CA GLU A 6 83.17 -14.34 28.85
C GLU A 6 81.78 -14.91 28.52
N GLN A 7 81.32 -15.93 29.25
CA GLN A 7 79.96 -16.46 29.07
C GLN A 7 78.88 -15.49 29.53
N VAL A 8 79.09 -14.78 30.63
CA VAL A 8 78.16 -13.74 31.10
C VAL A 8 78.07 -12.60 30.09
N GLU A 9 79.21 -12.12 29.59
CA GLU A 9 79.27 -11.04 28.60
C GLU A 9 78.58 -11.42 27.29
N LYS A 10 78.73 -12.68 26.87
CA LYS A 10 78.03 -13.22 25.68
C LYS A 10 76.53 -13.35 25.90
N LEU A 11 76.10 -13.83 27.07
CA LEU A 11 74.68 -13.92 27.43
C LEU A 11 74.02 -12.53 27.57
N GLU A 12 74.76 -11.52 28.03
CA GLU A 12 74.28 -10.14 28.10
C GLU A 12 74.08 -9.55 26.69
N ALA A 13 75.03 -9.79 25.77
CA ALA A 13 74.88 -9.39 24.36
C ALA A 13 73.72 -10.10 23.64
N ASP A 14 73.55 -11.41 23.88
CA ASP A 14 72.43 -12.20 23.35
C ASP A 14 71.08 -11.73 23.95
N LEU A 15 71.06 -11.32 25.22
CA LEU A 15 69.87 -10.73 25.85
C LEU A 15 69.51 -9.37 25.28
N GLU A 16 70.51 -8.54 24.97
CA GLU A 16 70.29 -7.20 24.42
C GLU A 16 69.78 -7.26 22.97
N THR A 17 70.36 -8.13 22.15
CA THR A 17 69.87 -8.41 20.79
C THR A 17 68.45 -8.99 20.79
N ALA A 18 68.14 -9.96 21.66
CA ALA A 18 66.78 -10.49 21.80
C ALA A 18 65.77 -9.43 22.27
N ARG A 19 66.19 -8.47 23.11
CA ARG A 19 65.37 -7.33 23.54
C ARG A 19 65.09 -6.35 22.41
N GLU A 20 66.07 -6.09 21.55
CA GLU A 20 65.87 -5.25 20.37
C GLU A 20 64.95 -5.92 19.34
N GLU A 21 65.13 -7.22 19.08
CA GLU A 21 64.24 -7.98 18.20
C GLU A 21 62.80 -8.02 18.71
N THR A 22 62.61 -8.24 20.02
CA THR A 22 61.26 -8.19 20.61
C THR A 22 60.64 -6.80 20.55
N LYS A 23 61.41 -5.73 20.76
CA LYS A 23 60.90 -4.36 20.56
C LYS A 23 60.45 -4.13 19.13
N ARG A 24 61.27 -4.54 18.15
CA ARG A 24 60.96 -4.38 16.73
C ARG A 24 59.72 -5.19 16.34
N LEU A 25 59.61 -6.43 16.78
CA LEU A 25 58.41 -7.26 16.58
C LEU A 25 57.15 -6.62 17.19
N VAL A 26 57.26 -6.01 18.37
CA VAL A 26 56.13 -5.32 19.02
C VAL A 26 55.73 -4.06 18.24
N GLU A 27 56.68 -3.32 17.66
CA GLU A 27 56.40 -2.16 16.81
C GLU A 27 55.72 -2.59 15.50
N ASP A 28 56.26 -3.60 14.80
CA ASP A 28 55.64 -4.15 13.57
C ASP A 28 54.23 -4.70 13.86
N GLN A 29 54.04 -5.38 14.99
CA GLN A 29 52.72 -5.85 15.42
C GLN A 29 51.76 -4.70 15.74
N ARG A 30 52.25 -3.60 16.32
CA ARG A 30 51.41 -2.42 16.58
C ARG A 30 50.95 -1.77 15.28
N GLU A 31 51.83 -1.65 14.30
CA GLU A 31 51.48 -1.09 12.99
C GLU A 31 50.44 -1.96 12.28
N THR A 32 50.64 -3.27 12.25
CA THR A 32 49.67 -4.20 11.64
C THR A 32 48.32 -4.19 12.36
N ILE A 33 48.28 -4.11 13.69
CA ILE A 33 47.03 -3.99 14.47
C ILE A 33 46.30 -2.69 14.12
N ILE A 34 47.02 -1.57 13.95
CA ILE A 34 46.41 -0.28 13.58
C ILE A 34 45.77 -0.37 12.20
N ASP A 35 46.46 -0.96 11.22
CA ASP A 35 45.94 -1.08 9.87
C ASP A 35 44.77 -2.07 9.78
N LEU A 36 44.83 -3.18 10.51
CA LEU A 36 43.69 -4.11 10.64
C LEU A 36 42.47 -3.41 11.26
N LYS A 37 42.65 -2.58 12.29
CA LYS A 37 41.55 -1.80 12.87
C LYS A 37 40.93 -0.85 11.86
N LYS A 38 41.74 -0.11 11.09
CA LYS A 38 41.24 0.76 10.01
C LYS A 38 40.44 -0.02 8.97
N GLN A 39 40.91 -1.21 8.59
CA GLN A 39 40.19 -2.08 7.65
C GLN A 39 38.87 -2.57 8.23
N VAL A 40 38.83 -2.97 9.51
CA VAL A 40 37.60 -3.36 10.20
C VAL A 40 36.62 -2.20 10.25
N ASP A 41 37.07 -0.99 10.58
CA ASP A 41 36.21 0.20 10.63
C ASP A 41 35.66 0.55 9.24
N ALA A 42 36.51 0.46 8.20
CA ALA A 42 36.10 0.67 6.82
C ALA A 42 35.08 -0.37 6.37
N LEU A 43 35.34 -1.65 6.62
CA LEU A 43 34.43 -2.76 6.29
C LEU A 43 33.09 -2.61 7.03
N THR A 44 33.12 -2.26 8.31
CA THR A 44 31.92 -2.03 9.12
C THR A 44 31.09 -0.90 8.52
N THR A 45 31.74 0.21 8.14
CA THR A 45 31.07 1.33 7.49
C THR A 45 30.45 0.93 6.15
N THR A 46 31.20 0.22 5.30
CA THR A 46 30.68 -0.26 4.00
C THR A 46 29.51 -1.22 4.16
N LEU A 47 29.55 -2.09 5.17
CA LEU A 47 28.49 -3.05 5.43
C LEU A 47 27.22 -2.36 5.92
N SER A 48 27.35 -1.33 6.77
CA SER A 48 26.23 -0.48 7.17
C SER A 48 25.61 0.26 5.98
N THR A 49 26.41 0.84 5.09
CA THR A 49 25.88 1.53 3.90
C THR A 49 25.21 0.56 2.94
N MET A 50 25.81 -0.60 2.68
CA MET A 50 25.21 -1.61 1.80
C MET A 50 23.89 -2.14 2.35
N SER A 51 23.80 -2.35 3.67
CA SER A 51 22.56 -2.78 4.31
C SER A 51 21.45 -1.75 4.15
N GLU A 52 21.76 -0.46 4.31
CA GLU A 52 20.78 0.61 4.17
C GLU A 52 20.34 0.77 2.71
N ASP A 53 21.27 0.70 1.76
CA ASP A 53 20.95 0.77 0.32
C ASP A 53 20.02 -0.39 -0.10
N GLN A 54 20.29 -1.61 0.35
CA GLN A 54 19.43 -2.78 0.08
C GLN A 54 18.04 -2.61 0.70
N ARG A 55 17.96 -2.00 1.89
CA ARG A 55 16.69 -1.70 2.55
C ARG A 55 15.90 -0.69 1.74
N GLN A 56 16.51 0.43 1.35
CA GLN A 56 15.87 1.46 0.53
C GLN A 56 15.43 0.93 -0.84
N GLU A 57 16.24 0.08 -1.48
CA GLU A 57 15.88 -0.51 -2.78
C GLU A 57 14.66 -1.44 -2.68
N ARG A 58 14.58 -2.24 -1.60
CA ARG A 58 13.40 -3.09 -1.32
C ARG A 58 12.15 -2.25 -1.08
N ILE A 59 12.23 -1.16 -0.30
CA ILE A 59 11.11 -0.24 -0.09
C ILE A 59 10.66 0.36 -1.42
N ARG A 60 11.58 0.87 -2.23
CA ARG A 60 11.26 1.46 -3.54
C ARG A 60 10.53 0.49 -4.45
N LYS A 61 11.01 -0.76 -4.57
CA LYS A 61 10.34 -1.80 -5.36
C LYS A 61 8.90 -2.03 -4.91
N LYS A 62 8.67 -2.15 -3.59
CA LYS A 62 7.33 -2.32 -3.02
C LYS A 62 6.42 -1.10 -3.24
N VAL A 63 6.97 0.10 -3.15
CA VAL A 63 6.23 1.35 -3.39
C VAL A 63 5.85 1.50 -4.87
N ASP A 64 6.75 1.14 -5.79
CA ASP A 64 6.49 1.20 -7.23
C ASP A 64 5.43 0.19 -7.69
N GLU A 65 5.28 -0.90 -6.97
CA GLU A 65 4.24 -1.90 -7.18
C GLU A 65 2.82 -1.46 -6.80
N ILE A 66 2.67 -0.31 -6.11
CA ILE A 66 1.37 0.21 -5.68
C ILE A 66 0.60 0.73 -6.91
N PRO A 67 -0.64 0.23 -7.13
CA PRO A 67 -1.41 0.53 -8.33
C PRO A 67 -1.96 1.96 -8.37
N ILE A 68 -2.13 2.62 -7.22
CA ILE A 68 -2.61 4.00 -7.13
C ILE A 68 -1.41 4.91 -6.81
N PRO A 69 -0.89 5.70 -7.78
CA PRO A 69 0.30 6.53 -7.58
C PRO A 69 0.17 7.54 -6.43
N ALA A 70 -1.03 8.06 -6.17
CA ALA A 70 -1.28 9.00 -5.09
C ALA A 70 -1.04 8.39 -3.68
N LEU A 71 -1.20 7.07 -3.53
CA LEU A 71 -1.00 6.38 -2.25
C LEU A 71 0.48 6.10 -1.95
N ARG A 72 1.36 6.14 -2.96
CA ARG A 72 2.80 5.88 -2.80
C ARG A 72 3.45 6.77 -1.76
N LYS A 73 3.11 8.07 -1.76
CA LYS A 73 3.62 9.08 -0.82
C LYS A 73 3.29 8.78 0.64
N PHE A 74 2.21 8.05 0.90
CA PHE A 74 1.77 7.72 2.25
C PHE A 74 2.28 6.35 2.70
N ILE A 75 2.53 5.44 1.75
CA ILE A 75 2.96 4.07 2.03
C ILE A 75 4.50 3.98 2.18
N GLU A 76 5.26 4.83 1.48
CA GLU A 76 6.73 4.86 1.60
C GLU A 76 7.22 5.11 3.05
N PRO A 77 6.73 6.10 3.80
CA PRO A 77 7.12 6.29 5.21
C PRO A 77 6.69 5.12 6.11
N LEU A 78 5.60 4.42 5.78
CA LEU A 78 5.13 3.27 6.54
C LEU A 78 6.06 2.07 6.37
N TYR A 79 6.54 1.80 5.15
CA TYR A 79 7.55 0.78 4.91
C TYR A 79 8.89 1.14 5.52
N ASP A 80 9.27 2.43 5.53
CA ASP A 80 10.48 2.89 6.22
C ASP A 80 10.36 2.63 7.73
N LEU A 81 9.23 2.93 8.36
CA LEU A 81 9.02 2.59 9.77
C LEU A 81 8.99 1.07 10.04
N ALA A 82 8.34 0.30 9.17
CA ALA A 82 8.19 -1.14 9.32
C ALA A 82 9.52 -1.88 9.17
N THR A 83 10.39 -1.44 8.25
CA THR A 83 11.70 -2.06 8.00
C THR A 83 12.80 -1.55 8.93
N SER A 84 12.59 -0.42 9.63
CA SER A 84 13.54 0.09 10.64
C SER A 84 13.31 -0.52 12.02
N THR A 85 12.13 -1.07 12.28
CA THR A 85 11.78 -1.64 13.58
C THR A 85 11.43 -3.12 13.45
N ALA A 86 12.13 -3.99 14.20
CA ALA A 86 11.86 -5.42 14.26
C ALA A 86 10.61 -5.73 15.12
N LYS A 87 9.53 -4.96 14.94
CA LYS A 87 8.29 -5.11 15.69
C LYS A 87 7.38 -6.10 14.97
N THR A 88 6.80 -7.00 15.74
CA THR A 88 5.75 -7.91 15.31
C THR A 88 4.42 -7.48 15.89
N VAL A 89 3.34 -7.84 15.21
CA VAL A 89 1.96 -7.63 15.61
C VAL A 89 1.19 -8.92 15.38
N LYS A 90 0.23 -9.20 16.26
CA LYS A 90 -0.73 -10.28 16.04
C LYS A 90 -1.63 -9.91 14.88
N PHE A 91 -1.57 -10.70 13.82
CA PHE A 91 -2.29 -10.43 12.59
C PHE A 91 -2.84 -11.74 12.02
N ALA A 92 -4.06 -11.68 11.51
CA ALA A 92 -4.69 -12.72 10.72
C ALA A 92 -5.11 -12.10 9.38
N MET A 93 -4.85 -12.80 8.28
CA MET A 93 -5.13 -12.28 6.94
C MET A 93 -6.63 -12.36 6.59
N LYS A 94 -7.38 -13.21 7.31
CA LYS A 94 -8.81 -13.46 7.17
C LYS A 94 -9.43 -13.64 8.56
N GLU A 95 -10.73 -13.36 8.68
CA GLU A 95 -11.49 -13.49 9.94
C GLU A 95 -11.53 -14.93 10.49
N ASP A 96 -11.31 -15.94 9.64
CA ASP A 96 -11.33 -17.36 10.02
C ASP A 96 -9.94 -17.96 10.34
N GLU A 97 -8.86 -17.16 10.28
CA GLU A 97 -7.50 -17.63 10.59
C GLU A 97 -7.09 -17.26 12.03
N ASP A 98 -6.32 -18.15 12.66
CA ASP A 98 -5.72 -17.86 13.96
C ASP A 98 -4.71 -16.71 13.86
N GLU A 99 -4.74 -15.79 14.82
CA GLU A 99 -3.79 -14.67 14.90
C GLU A 99 -2.35 -15.18 15.07
N GLN A 100 -1.45 -14.76 14.18
CA GLN A 100 -0.04 -15.10 14.24
C GLN A 100 0.82 -13.85 14.49
N ASP A 101 1.91 -14.02 15.23
CA ASP A 101 2.92 -12.96 15.40
C ASP A 101 3.61 -12.72 14.06
N THR A 102 3.23 -11.63 13.40
CA THR A 102 3.62 -11.31 12.03
C THR A 102 4.41 -9.99 12.02
N GLU A 103 5.44 -9.90 11.18
CA GLU A 103 6.19 -8.66 10.99
C GLU A 103 5.32 -7.56 10.38
N ILE A 104 5.49 -6.30 10.83
CA ILE A 104 4.68 -5.16 10.32
C ILE A 104 4.84 -5.00 8.80
N GLU A 105 6.01 -5.35 8.23
CA GLU A 105 6.25 -5.31 6.79
C GLU A 105 5.26 -6.21 6.01
N VAL A 106 4.99 -7.40 6.53
CA VAL A 106 4.07 -8.37 5.90
C VAL A 106 2.62 -7.90 6.01
N VAL A 107 2.26 -7.22 7.11
CA VAL A 107 0.94 -6.59 7.27
C VAL A 107 0.73 -5.48 6.23
N LEU A 108 1.77 -4.67 5.98
CA LEU A 108 1.71 -3.64 4.93
C LEU A 108 1.61 -4.25 3.54
N ASP A 109 2.32 -5.35 3.26
CA ASP A 109 2.18 -6.09 2.00
C ASP A 109 0.74 -6.61 1.81
N ALA A 110 0.11 -7.11 2.89
CA ALA A 110 -1.29 -7.54 2.87
C ALA A 110 -2.25 -6.36 2.55
N LEU A 111 -2.02 -5.19 3.15
CA LEU A 111 -2.78 -3.97 2.87
C LEU A 111 -2.64 -3.53 1.40
N VAL A 112 -1.42 -3.52 0.86
CA VAL A 112 -1.16 -3.17 -0.55
C VAL A 112 -1.86 -4.14 -1.49
N ASN A 113 -1.84 -5.44 -1.18
CA ASN A 113 -2.56 -6.46 -1.97
C ASN A 113 -4.08 -6.26 -1.91
N HIS A 114 -4.63 -5.91 -0.75
CA HIS A 114 -6.05 -5.59 -0.62
C HIS A 114 -6.44 -4.35 -1.46
N LEU A 115 -5.61 -3.30 -1.43
CA LEU A 115 -5.79 -2.11 -2.27
C LEU A 115 -5.74 -2.46 -3.76
N ARG A 116 -4.82 -3.34 -4.17
CA ARG A 116 -4.71 -3.81 -5.57
C ARG A 116 -5.95 -4.56 -6.02
N SER A 117 -6.48 -5.45 -5.18
CA SER A 117 -7.73 -6.19 -5.46
C SER A 117 -8.92 -5.25 -5.61
N ASN A 118 -9.10 -4.31 -4.69
CA ASN A 118 -10.23 -3.37 -4.74
C ASN A 118 -10.11 -2.34 -5.86
N ALA A 119 -8.90 -1.85 -6.16
CA ALA A 119 -8.68 -1.00 -7.32
C ALA A 119 -9.07 -1.74 -8.61
N ALA A 120 -8.69 -3.00 -8.76
CA ALA A 120 -9.08 -3.82 -9.91
C ALA A 120 -10.60 -4.02 -10.01
N LYS A 121 -11.30 -4.18 -8.89
CA LYS A 121 -12.78 -4.23 -8.86
C LYS A 121 -13.40 -2.91 -9.29
N LEU A 122 -12.95 -1.78 -8.74
CA LEU A 122 -13.43 -0.45 -9.11
C LEU A 122 -13.25 -0.17 -10.61
N PHE A 123 -12.08 -0.49 -11.18
CA PHE A 123 -11.85 -0.32 -12.61
C PHE A 123 -12.69 -1.28 -13.46
N ARG A 124 -12.99 -2.50 -12.97
CA ARG A 124 -13.90 -3.43 -13.66
C ARG A 124 -15.33 -2.92 -13.63
N GLU A 125 -15.84 -2.52 -12.47
CA GLU A 125 -17.19 -1.97 -12.32
C GLU A 125 -17.36 -0.68 -13.13
N PHE A 126 -16.34 0.17 -13.18
CA PHE A 126 -16.35 1.38 -14.01
C PHE A 126 -16.24 1.09 -15.52
N ALA A 127 -15.56 0.01 -15.90
CA ALA A 127 -15.50 -0.44 -17.30
C ALA A 127 -16.80 -1.16 -17.73
N GLU A 128 -17.46 -1.86 -16.81
CA GLU A 128 -18.77 -2.50 -17.00
C GLU A 128 -19.93 -1.50 -16.89
N SER A 129 -19.74 -0.34 -16.25
CA SER A 129 -20.65 0.80 -16.40
C SER A 129 -20.50 1.35 -17.81
N SER A 130 -21.18 0.72 -18.75
CA SER A 130 -21.33 1.22 -20.11
C SER A 130 -21.94 2.62 -20.04
N ASN A 131 -21.24 3.62 -20.57
CA ASN A 131 -21.91 4.81 -21.07
C ASN A 131 -22.92 4.33 -22.11
N ILE A 132 -24.19 4.30 -21.74
CA ILE A 132 -25.27 4.18 -22.72
C ILE A 132 -25.26 5.51 -23.45
N GLU A 133 -24.48 5.59 -24.53
CA GLU A 133 -24.58 6.70 -25.49
C GLU A 133 -26.01 6.68 -26.01
N ARG A 134 -26.82 7.65 -25.57
CA ARG A 134 -28.13 7.90 -26.15
C ARG A 134 -27.89 8.44 -27.56
N GLU A 135 -28.57 7.86 -28.55
CA GLU A 135 -28.52 8.41 -29.91
C GLU A 135 -29.01 9.86 -29.87
N GLU A 136 -28.30 10.74 -30.58
CA GLU A 136 -28.60 12.17 -30.62
C GLU A 136 -29.99 12.37 -31.24
N GLY A 137 -30.99 12.68 -30.40
CA GLY A 137 -32.40 12.85 -30.81
C GLY A 137 -33.38 11.83 -30.21
N ASP A 138 -32.90 10.83 -29.48
CA ASP A 138 -33.77 9.86 -28.80
C ASP A 138 -34.26 10.50 -27.48
N ASP A 139 -35.39 11.22 -27.53
CA ASP A 139 -36.08 11.68 -26.33
C ASP A 139 -36.75 10.46 -25.68
N PRO A 140 -36.27 9.96 -24.53
CA PRO A 140 -36.84 8.80 -23.84
C PRO A 140 -38.30 9.06 -23.39
N TYR A 141 -38.77 10.30 -23.53
CA TYR A 141 -40.12 10.72 -23.21
C TYR A 141 -40.97 11.05 -24.44
N ALA A 142 -40.47 10.79 -25.65
CA ALA A 142 -41.21 11.00 -26.91
C ALA A 142 -42.54 10.22 -26.96
N GLU A 143 -42.60 9.03 -26.39
CA GLU A 143 -43.84 8.24 -26.25
C GLU A 143 -44.88 8.91 -25.32
N PHE A 144 -44.46 9.87 -24.47
CA PHE A 144 -45.27 10.46 -23.40
C PHE A 144 -45.61 11.94 -23.59
N SER A 145 -45.82 12.43 -24.83
CA SER A 145 -46.27 13.82 -25.07
C SER A 145 -45.49 14.92 -24.29
N GLY A 146 -44.22 14.67 -23.95
CA GLY A 146 -43.43 15.51 -23.05
C GLY A 146 -43.17 14.85 -21.68
N ASP A 147 -43.45 15.55 -20.58
CA ASP A 147 -43.08 15.15 -19.22
C ASP A 147 -43.89 13.93 -18.71
N PRO A 148 -43.25 12.79 -18.40
CA PRO A 148 -43.91 11.61 -17.83
C PRO A 148 -44.67 11.89 -16.53
N SER A 149 -44.26 12.91 -15.77
CA SER A 149 -44.94 13.35 -14.55
C SER A 149 -46.31 13.95 -14.85
N VAL A 150 -46.41 14.70 -15.96
CA VAL A 150 -47.66 15.31 -16.41
C VAL A 150 -48.61 14.25 -16.97
N GLU A 151 -48.09 13.26 -17.69
CA GLU A 151 -48.89 12.14 -18.20
C GLU A 151 -49.38 11.23 -17.06
N ALA A 152 -48.54 10.99 -16.04
CA ALA A 152 -48.93 10.26 -14.83
C ALA A 152 -50.00 11.01 -14.02
N ASP A 153 -49.86 12.34 -13.81
CA ASP A 153 -50.87 13.18 -13.14
C ASP A 153 -52.20 13.16 -13.90
N LYS A 154 -52.16 13.34 -15.22
CA LYS A 154 -53.36 13.34 -16.08
C LYS A 154 -54.11 12.01 -16.00
N ARG A 155 -53.40 10.88 -16.10
CA ARG A 155 -54.00 9.54 -15.98
C ARG A 155 -54.51 9.26 -14.56
N ALA A 156 -53.79 9.72 -13.54
CA ALA A 156 -54.21 9.57 -12.14
C ALA A 156 -55.50 10.36 -11.85
N ARG A 157 -55.62 11.60 -12.36
CA ARG A 157 -56.86 12.40 -12.24
C ARG A 157 -58.02 11.74 -12.96
N LYS A 158 -57.81 11.23 -14.18
CA LYS A 158 -58.84 10.47 -14.90
C LYS A 158 -59.28 9.23 -14.12
N TYR A 159 -58.33 8.52 -13.51
CA TYR A 159 -58.63 7.36 -12.67
C TYR A 159 -59.45 7.73 -11.44
N MET A 160 -59.16 8.87 -10.80
CA MET A 160 -59.95 9.41 -9.68
C MET A 160 -61.35 9.86 -10.10
N ASP A 161 -61.51 10.43 -11.29
CA ASP A 161 -62.81 10.84 -11.82
C ASP A 161 -63.71 9.62 -12.09
N GLU A 162 -63.11 8.52 -12.56
CA GLU A 162 -63.77 7.24 -12.77
C GLU A 162 -64.02 6.49 -11.45
N HIS A 163 -63.14 6.66 -10.46
CA HIS A 163 -63.18 6.00 -9.15
C HIS A 163 -63.21 7.05 -8.02
N LYS A 164 -64.42 7.54 -7.73
CA LYS A 164 -64.71 8.74 -6.91
C LYS A 164 -64.24 8.73 -5.45
N ASP A 165 -63.65 7.63 -4.97
CA ASP A 165 -63.17 7.46 -3.59
C ASP A 165 -61.67 7.12 -3.48
N VAL A 166 -60.91 7.20 -4.58
CA VAL A 166 -59.46 6.90 -4.57
C VAL A 166 -58.65 8.16 -4.33
N LYS A 167 -57.69 8.10 -3.39
CA LYS A 167 -56.76 9.22 -3.15
C LYS A 167 -55.76 9.35 -4.29
N TYR A 168 -55.32 10.57 -4.58
CA TYR A 168 -54.37 10.85 -5.67
C TYR A 168 -53.11 9.98 -5.64
N SER A 169 -52.50 9.78 -4.46
CA SER A 169 -51.32 8.91 -4.31
C SER A 169 -51.59 7.44 -4.68
N GLU A 170 -52.79 6.96 -4.39
CA GLU A 170 -53.22 5.59 -4.73
C GLU A 170 -53.55 5.47 -6.22
N ALA A 171 -54.15 6.51 -6.81
CA ALA A 171 -54.42 6.59 -8.25
C ALA A 171 -53.13 6.65 -9.08
N VAL A 172 -52.15 7.46 -8.67
CA VAL A 172 -50.82 7.50 -9.32
C VAL A 172 -50.14 6.13 -9.23
N LYS A 173 -50.16 5.50 -8.06
CA LYS A 173 -49.60 4.16 -7.89
C LYS A 173 -50.28 3.15 -8.82
N HIS A 174 -51.60 3.19 -8.93
CA HIS A 174 -52.36 2.30 -9.80
C HIS A 174 -52.05 2.49 -11.29
N VAL A 175 -51.85 3.75 -11.71
CA VAL A 175 -51.48 4.10 -13.08
C VAL A 175 -50.06 3.66 -13.40
N LEU A 176 -49.11 3.86 -12.49
CA LEU A 176 -47.72 3.45 -12.68
C LEU A 176 -47.57 1.92 -12.62
N ASP A 177 -48.30 1.23 -11.73
CA ASP A 177 -48.28 -0.24 -11.68
C ASP A 177 -48.97 -0.89 -12.90
N GLY A 178 -49.80 -0.15 -13.63
CA GLY A 178 -50.45 -0.60 -14.87
C GLY A 178 -49.67 -0.31 -16.15
N ASP A 179 -48.60 0.47 -16.09
CA ASP A 179 -47.78 0.86 -17.25
C ASP A 179 -46.29 0.90 -16.83
N ASP A 180 -45.61 -0.24 -17.02
CA ASP A 180 -44.21 -0.42 -16.64
C ASP A 180 -43.27 0.58 -17.33
N LYS A 181 -43.60 1.00 -18.55
CA LYS A 181 -42.82 2.02 -19.28
C LYS A 181 -42.97 3.39 -18.64
N LEU A 182 -44.21 3.80 -18.33
CA LEU A 182 -44.48 5.07 -17.64
C LEU A 182 -43.87 5.10 -16.23
N LYS A 183 -43.88 3.96 -15.53
CA LYS A 183 -43.24 3.80 -14.21
C LYS A 183 -41.73 4.02 -14.25
N GLN A 184 -41.06 3.42 -15.23
CA GLN A 184 -39.63 3.60 -15.43
C GLN A 184 -39.30 5.05 -15.81
N ALA A 185 -40.08 5.65 -16.73
CA ALA A 185 -39.90 7.03 -17.16
C ALA A 185 -40.13 8.04 -16.01
N TYR A 186 -41.18 7.85 -15.20
CA TYR A 186 -41.50 8.68 -14.04
C TYR A 186 -40.42 8.60 -12.94
N ALA A 187 -39.87 7.41 -12.68
CA ALA A 187 -38.78 7.22 -11.73
C ALA A 187 -37.46 7.84 -12.21
N GLY A 188 -37.14 7.70 -13.50
CA GLY A 188 -35.95 8.30 -14.13
C GLY A 188 -36.01 9.82 -14.19
N PHE A 189 -37.20 10.40 -14.41
CA PHE A 189 -37.39 11.84 -14.46
C PHE A 189 -37.20 12.50 -13.07
N ASN A 190 -37.87 11.97 -12.04
CA ASN A 190 -37.75 12.50 -10.67
C ASN A 190 -36.33 12.40 -10.10
N SER A 191 -35.55 11.39 -10.49
CA SER A 191 -34.15 11.25 -10.05
C SER A 191 -33.20 12.20 -10.79
N SER A 192 -33.54 12.62 -12.02
CA SER A 192 -32.73 13.57 -12.79
C SER A 192 -32.85 15.03 -12.34
N HIS A 193 -33.97 15.42 -11.73
CA HIS A 193 -34.23 16.78 -11.24
C HIS A 193 -33.90 16.99 -9.76
N ALA A 194 -33.47 15.93 -9.07
CA ALA A 194 -33.09 15.96 -7.66
C ALA A 194 -31.56 16.11 -7.44
N ASN A 195 -30.76 16.20 -8.51
CA ASN A 195 -29.31 16.42 -8.49
C ASN A 195 -28.94 17.77 -9.11
#